data_AF-A0A8B6XNW3-F1
#
_entry.id   AF-A0A8B6XNW3-F1
#
_cell.length_a   1.000
_cell.length_b   1.000
_cell.length_c   1.000
_cell.angle_alpha   90.00
_cell.angle_beta   90.00
_cell.angle_gamma   90.00
#
_symmetry.space_group_name_H-M   'P 1'
#
loop_
_entity.id
_entity.type
_entity.pdbx_description
1 polymer ?
#
loop_
_entity_poly.entity_id
_entity_poly.type
_entity_poly.pdbx_seq_one_letter_code
_entity_poly.pdbx_strand_id
1 'polypeptide(L)'
;MSLSDQLKSLQIPGQAAIQQNLSIKHSILFDAQTSATLDNDTILEIGITGFTNLCSIDFVFNQFEDLFTRSALKIQRNMENKDFNRRLSKKLSMFLMFLSPYVLLKPAHRVLEWLVRRFQIHIHEKNALIGCLLPYHETQFFGRVVQLFGELENDQLWFFLQPFKQSGTGFSTNTLVQHCIKNEGMLRFVHDMTMQSAELLKYSPKSGFRIIFSFHARLFISVIDSKSAIKNKFLSFILTIVTSSLKVHHKDLVCSLYMIVGLISSKVNLARDVTKSLLQAIFQSLETEWYEEGLLCVLSVVVHQKLEKISSRITKLFVNLDLTKLMQVLNYLNKEHDIEVLINLLVSCICKSCFSSNGDEERFIKALHLMIDNEILIEKHVKIVARKFISALLLSEDQAKDFQKTESLLRIFAK
;
A
#
# COMPACT_ATOMS: atom_id res chain seq x y z
N MET A 1 -48.30 21.85 -20.80
CA MET A 1 -46.89 21.44 -20.74
C MET A 1 -46.22 21.89 -22.02
N SER A 2 -45.17 22.70 -21.93
CA SER A 2 -44.42 23.21 -23.09
C SER A 2 -43.53 22.11 -23.70
N LEU A 3 -43.25 22.17 -25.01
CA LEU A 3 -42.21 21.35 -25.67
C LEU A 3 -40.86 21.48 -24.95
N SER A 4 -40.58 22.66 -24.38
CA SER A 4 -39.40 22.93 -23.57
C SER A 4 -39.39 22.14 -22.25
N ASP A 5 -40.56 21.90 -21.65
CA ASP A 5 -40.69 21.11 -20.43
C ASP A 5 -40.56 19.60 -20.73
N GLN A 6 -41.05 19.17 -21.90
CA GLN A 6 -40.89 17.80 -22.39
C GLN A 6 -39.43 17.49 -22.79
N LEU A 7 -38.71 18.45 -23.36
CA LEU A 7 -37.27 18.31 -23.64
C LEU A 7 -36.43 18.26 -22.37
N LYS A 8 -36.81 19.04 -21.33
CA LYS A 8 -36.15 18.98 -20.02
C LYS A 8 -36.41 17.67 -19.28
N SER A 9 -37.60 17.06 -19.42
CA SER A 9 -37.89 15.77 -18.78
C SER A 9 -37.26 14.57 -19.49
N LEU A 10 -36.88 14.72 -20.77
CA LEU A 10 -36.14 13.72 -21.55
C LEU A 10 -34.61 13.79 -21.37
N GLN A 11 -34.08 14.89 -20.82
CA GLN A 11 -32.66 15.00 -20.51
C GLN A 11 -32.33 14.20 -19.25
N ILE A 12 -31.46 13.19 -19.36
CA ILE A 12 -30.91 12.53 -18.18
C ILE A 12 -30.07 13.57 -17.41
N PRO A 13 -30.26 13.73 -16.08
CA PRO A 13 -29.46 14.63 -15.28
C PRO A 13 -27.96 14.43 -15.54
N GLY A 14 -27.26 15.48 -15.96
CA GLY A 14 -25.83 15.45 -16.29
C GLY A 14 -25.49 15.25 -17.78
N GLN A 15 -26.40 14.81 -18.65
CA GLN A 15 -26.10 14.66 -20.09
C GLN A 15 -25.80 15.97 -20.80
N ALA A 16 -26.50 17.06 -20.47
CA ALA A 16 -26.26 18.38 -21.05
C ALA A 16 -24.87 18.94 -20.65
N ALA A 17 -24.47 18.77 -19.38
CA ALA A 17 -23.16 19.16 -18.89
C ALA A 17 -22.03 18.31 -19.52
N ILE A 18 -22.27 17.02 -19.75
CA ILE A 18 -21.35 16.16 -20.48
C ILE A 18 -21.23 16.64 -21.94
N GLN A 19 -22.34 16.91 -22.63
CA GLN A 19 -22.32 17.42 -24.02
C GLN A 19 -21.60 18.77 -24.15
N GLN A 20 -21.78 19.69 -23.19
CA GLN A 20 -21.03 20.95 -23.16
C GLN A 20 -19.53 20.74 -22.90
N ASN A 21 -19.14 19.83 -22.01
CA ASN A 21 -17.72 19.51 -21.81
C ASN A 21 -17.09 18.82 -23.03
N LEU A 22 -17.87 18.06 -23.79
CA LEU A 22 -17.42 17.40 -25.02
C LEU A 22 -17.13 18.37 -26.18
N SER A 23 -17.72 19.57 -26.18
CA SER A 23 -17.50 20.56 -27.25
C SER A 23 -16.23 21.42 -27.04
N ILE A 24 -15.68 21.42 -25.82
CA ILE A 24 -14.50 22.19 -25.47
C ILE A 24 -13.23 21.39 -25.83
N LYS A 25 -12.31 22.03 -26.57
CA LYS A 25 -10.96 21.50 -26.85
C LYS A 25 -10.06 21.62 -25.62
N HIS A 26 -10.35 20.83 -24.59
CA HIS A 26 -9.56 20.72 -23.38
C HIS A 26 -8.10 20.39 -23.68
N SER A 27 -7.17 21.11 -23.06
CA SER A 27 -5.73 20.92 -23.19
C SER A 27 -5.06 21.11 -21.84
N ILE A 28 -4.07 20.27 -21.55
CA ILE A 28 -3.19 20.37 -20.38
C ILE A 28 -2.00 21.28 -20.70
N LEU A 29 -1.48 21.18 -21.92
CA LEU A 29 -0.23 21.81 -22.34
C LEU A 29 -0.39 23.20 -22.92
N PHE A 30 -1.53 23.49 -23.54
CA PHE A 30 -1.74 24.70 -24.32
C PHE A 30 -2.88 25.53 -23.76
N ASP A 31 -2.77 26.86 -23.89
CA ASP A 31 -3.89 27.76 -23.62
C ASP A 31 -5.03 27.55 -24.64
N ALA A 32 -6.20 28.13 -24.36
CA ALA A 32 -7.38 27.97 -25.20
C ALA A 32 -7.16 28.45 -26.64
N GLN A 33 -6.37 29.51 -26.84
CA GLN A 33 -6.11 30.08 -28.17
C GLN A 33 -5.25 29.13 -29.01
N THR A 34 -4.15 28.67 -28.44
CA THR A 34 -3.22 27.73 -29.06
C THR A 34 -3.86 26.36 -29.26
N SER A 35 -4.60 25.85 -28.26
CA SER A 35 -5.32 24.58 -28.36
C SER A 35 -6.36 24.58 -29.49
N ALA A 36 -6.99 25.74 -29.75
CA ALA A 36 -7.99 25.87 -30.82
C ALA A 36 -7.38 25.70 -32.21
N THR A 37 -6.14 26.17 -32.43
CA THR A 37 -5.44 26.10 -33.73
C THR A 37 -4.81 24.74 -34.00
N LEU A 38 -4.54 23.93 -32.97
CA LEU A 38 -3.92 22.62 -33.14
C LEU A 38 -4.93 21.56 -33.62
N ASP A 39 -4.58 20.89 -34.72
CA ASP A 39 -5.31 19.75 -35.27
C ASP A 39 -4.98 18.44 -34.55
N ASN A 40 -5.73 17.38 -34.83
CA ASN A 40 -5.57 16.11 -34.13
C ASN A 40 -4.30 15.37 -34.53
N ASP A 41 -3.81 15.55 -35.76
CA ASP A 41 -2.55 14.98 -36.23
C ASP A 41 -1.36 15.58 -35.45
N THR A 42 -1.33 16.90 -35.26
CA THR A 42 -0.27 17.55 -34.46
C THR A 42 -0.28 17.07 -33.01
N ILE A 43 -1.46 16.94 -32.39
CA ILE A 43 -1.56 16.42 -31.02
C ILE A 43 -1.14 14.94 -30.96
N LEU A 44 -1.45 14.14 -31.98
CA LEU A 44 -0.97 12.76 -32.07
C LEU A 44 0.55 12.70 -32.13
N GLU A 45 1.21 13.50 -32.97
CA GLU A 45 2.68 13.51 -33.08
C GLU A 45 3.36 13.92 -31.75
N ILE A 46 2.76 14.87 -31.01
CA ILE A 46 3.18 15.20 -29.65
C ILE A 46 3.06 13.97 -28.73
N GLY A 47 1.90 13.29 -28.77
CA GLY A 47 1.62 12.08 -28.01
C GLY A 47 2.60 10.95 -28.32
N ILE A 48 2.86 10.67 -29.60
CA ILE A 48 3.82 9.67 -30.08
C ILE A 48 5.21 9.98 -29.55
N THR A 49 5.66 11.23 -29.68
CA THR A 49 6.97 11.64 -29.17
C THR A 49 7.09 11.38 -27.66
N GLY A 50 6.05 11.74 -26.89
CA GLY A 50 6.00 11.45 -25.45
C GLY A 50 6.03 9.95 -25.16
N PHE A 51 5.24 9.17 -25.89
CA PHE A 51 5.15 7.73 -25.73
C PHE A 51 6.47 7.03 -26.04
N THR A 52 7.13 7.35 -27.16
CA THR A 52 8.45 6.78 -27.51
C THR A 52 9.50 7.09 -26.45
N ASN A 53 9.48 8.29 -25.88
CA ASN A 53 10.38 8.64 -24.77
C ASN A 53 10.06 7.83 -23.50
N LEU A 54 8.77 7.61 -23.18
CA LEU A 54 8.37 6.76 -22.05
C LEU A 54 8.78 5.30 -22.27
N CYS A 55 8.60 4.73 -23.46
CA CYS A 55 9.04 3.38 -23.78
C CYS A 55 10.57 3.20 -23.65
N SER A 56 11.33 4.26 -23.95
CA SER A 56 12.79 4.27 -23.74
C SER A 56 13.16 4.27 -22.25
N ILE A 57 12.32 4.88 -21.41
CA ILE A 57 12.50 4.89 -19.96
C ILE A 57 12.06 3.55 -19.38
N ASP A 58 10.89 3.03 -19.74
CA ASP A 58 10.32 1.80 -19.22
C ASP A 58 9.57 1.02 -20.32
N PHE A 59 10.02 -0.20 -20.61
CA PHE A 59 9.47 -1.02 -21.70
C PHE A 59 8.02 -1.44 -21.45
N VAL A 60 7.53 -1.34 -20.21
CA VAL A 60 6.14 -1.65 -19.85
C VAL A 60 5.15 -0.84 -20.69
N PHE A 61 5.55 0.33 -21.19
CA PHE A 61 4.68 1.16 -22.01
C PHE A 61 4.43 0.59 -23.42
N ASN A 62 5.29 -0.27 -23.95
CA ASN A 62 5.15 -0.83 -25.30
C ASN A 62 3.81 -1.57 -25.51
N GLN A 63 3.21 -2.12 -24.45
CA GLN A 63 1.90 -2.79 -24.52
C GLN A 63 0.72 -1.85 -24.88
N PHE A 64 0.95 -0.53 -24.88
CA PHE A 64 -0.06 0.50 -25.15
C PHE A 64 0.16 1.21 -26.49
N GLU A 65 1.01 0.70 -27.36
CA GLU A 65 1.36 1.31 -28.64
C GLU A 65 0.15 1.66 -29.50
N ASP A 66 -0.88 0.80 -29.53
CA ASP A 66 -2.14 1.00 -30.25
C ASP A 66 -2.86 2.30 -29.88
N LEU A 67 -2.68 2.83 -28.67
CA LEU A 67 -3.24 4.11 -28.25
C LEU A 67 -2.56 5.31 -28.94
N PHE A 68 -1.34 5.12 -29.47
CA PHE A 68 -0.47 6.16 -30.02
C PHE A 68 -0.16 5.90 -31.50
N THR A 69 -1.15 5.46 -32.26
CA THR A 69 -1.02 5.21 -33.71
C THR A 69 -1.96 6.11 -34.52
N ARG A 70 -1.70 6.25 -35.83
CA ARG A 70 -2.62 6.96 -36.73
C ARG A 70 -4.01 6.35 -36.79
N SER A 71 -4.17 5.05 -36.55
CA SER A 71 -5.50 4.42 -36.51
C SER A 71 -6.32 4.87 -35.30
N ALA A 72 -5.68 5.30 -34.19
CA ALA A 72 -6.36 5.85 -33.02
C ALA A 72 -7.13 7.15 -33.34
N LEU A 73 -6.75 7.90 -34.39
CA LEU A 73 -7.50 9.06 -34.89
C LEU A 73 -8.91 8.71 -35.40
N LYS A 74 -9.21 7.43 -35.64
CA LYS A 74 -10.53 6.97 -36.08
C LYS A 74 -11.47 6.64 -34.91
N ILE A 75 -10.94 6.42 -33.70
CA ILE A 75 -11.71 5.95 -32.54
C ILE A 75 -12.56 7.09 -31.98
N GLN A 76 -13.88 7.08 -32.18
CA GLN A 76 -14.79 8.05 -31.59
C GLN A 76 -15.64 7.35 -30.52
N ARG A 77 -15.28 7.50 -29.23
CA ARG A 77 -15.90 6.75 -28.12
C ARG A 77 -17.43 6.79 -28.11
N ASN A 78 -18.03 7.92 -28.47
CA ASN A 78 -19.49 8.08 -28.51
C ASN A 78 -20.17 7.31 -29.66
N MET A 79 -19.40 6.89 -30.67
CA MET A 79 -19.86 6.06 -31.79
C MET A 79 -19.51 4.57 -31.62
N GLU A 80 -18.70 4.24 -30.62
CA GLU A 80 -18.28 2.87 -30.35
C GLU A 80 -19.28 2.15 -29.45
N ASN A 81 -19.32 0.82 -29.57
CA ASN A 81 -20.18 0.00 -28.71
C ASN A 81 -19.67 -0.05 -27.25
N LYS A 82 -20.56 -0.45 -26.34
CA LYS A 82 -20.28 -0.51 -24.89
C LYS A 82 -19.11 -1.43 -24.56
N ASP A 83 -18.96 -2.55 -25.27
CA ASP A 83 -17.89 -3.51 -25.01
C ASP A 83 -16.52 -2.98 -25.41
N PHE A 84 -16.43 -2.30 -26.55
CA PHE A 84 -15.23 -1.60 -26.98
C PHE A 84 -14.84 -0.54 -25.95
N ASN A 85 -15.77 0.33 -25.58
CA ASN A 85 -15.51 1.40 -24.60
C ASN A 85 -15.08 0.83 -23.24
N ARG A 86 -15.65 -0.28 -22.78
CA ARG A 86 -15.22 -0.96 -21.55
C ARG A 86 -13.77 -1.47 -21.63
N ARG A 87 -13.39 -2.11 -22.74
CA ARG A 87 -12.00 -2.57 -22.95
C ARG A 87 -11.02 -1.41 -23.01
N LEU A 88 -11.37 -0.35 -23.74
CA LEU A 88 -10.57 0.86 -23.84
C LEU A 88 -10.41 1.55 -22.48
N SER A 89 -11.48 1.66 -21.70
CA SER A 89 -11.44 2.28 -20.36
C SER A 89 -10.53 1.52 -19.40
N LYS A 90 -10.58 0.17 -19.44
CA LYS A 90 -9.66 -0.67 -18.66
C LYS A 90 -8.21 -0.44 -19.07
N LYS A 91 -7.94 -0.36 -20.38
CA LYS A 91 -6.60 -0.11 -20.92
C LYS A 91 -6.06 1.26 -20.54
N LEU A 92 -6.87 2.31 -20.65
CA LEU A 92 -6.50 3.68 -20.27
C LEU A 92 -6.29 3.81 -18.76
N SER A 93 -7.13 3.19 -17.94
CA SER A 93 -6.94 3.17 -16.48
C SER A 93 -5.64 2.46 -16.10
N MET A 94 -5.31 1.35 -16.78
CA MET A 94 -4.04 0.65 -16.59
C MET A 94 -2.84 1.47 -17.04
N PHE A 95 -2.93 2.15 -18.19
CA PHE A 95 -1.91 3.09 -18.65
C PHE A 95 -1.66 4.20 -17.61
N LEU A 96 -2.72 4.80 -17.07
CA LEU A 96 -2.63 5.85 -16.06
C LEU A 96 -1.96 5.37 -14.76
N MET A 97 -2.19 4.12 -14.34
CA MET A 97 -1.46 3.55 -13.21
C MET A 97 0.05 3.45 -13.49
N PHE A 98 0.44 2.90 -14.65
CA PHE A 98 1.86 2.86 -15.06
C PHE A 98 2.47 4.24 -15.25
N LEU A 99 1.67 5.23 -15.64
CA LEU A 99 2.13 6.59 -15.85
C LEU A 99 2.43 7.32 -14.54
N SER A 100 1.73 6.99 -13.44
CA SER A 100 1.82 7.71 -12.16
C SER A 100 3.26 7.98 -11.69
N PRO A 101 4.20 7.01 -11.73
CA PRO A 101 5.60 7.24 -11.33
C PRO A 101 6.38 8.22 -12.22
N TYR A 102 5.87 8.55 -13.40
CA TYR A 102 6.54 9.35 -14.44
C TYR A 102 5.87 10.69 -14.69
N VAL A 103 4.78 11.02 -13.98
CA VAL A 103 3.92 12.19 -14.26
C VAL A 103 4.70 13.50 -14.30
N LEU A 104 5.75 13.67 -13.49
CA LEU A 104 6.56 14.90 -13.47
C LEU A 104 7.48 15.05 -14.69
N LEU A 105 7.60 14.03 -15.54
CA LEU A 105 8.43 14.07 -16.73
C LEU A 105 7.65 14.68 -17.91
N LYS A 106 8.32 15.50 -18.73
CA LYS A 106 7.72 16.09 -19.95
C LYS A 106 7.09 15.03 -20.89
N PRO A 107 7.69 13.84 -21.11
CA PRO A 107 7.04 12.76 -21.86
C PRO A 107 5.65 12.38 -21.34
N ALA A 108 5.45 12.34 -20.02
CA ALA A 108 4.16 12.01 -19.41
C ALA A 108 3.11 13.10 -19.70
N HIS A 109 3.49 14.37 -19.67
CA HIS A 109 2.57 15.45 -20.01
C HIS A 109 2.12 15.38 -21.48
N ARG A 110 3.04 15.04 -22.40
CA ARG A 110 2.74 14.88 -23.83
C ARG A 110 1.75 13.76 -24.11
N VAL A 111 1.91 12.60 -23.46
CA VAL A 111 0.94 11.51 -23.61
C VAL A 111 -0.41 11.87 -22.99
N LEU A 112 -0.43 12.54 -21.82
CA LEU A 112 -1.69 12.97 -21.19
C LEU A 112 -2.45 13.97 -22.08
N GLU A 113 -1.76 14.89 -22.75
CA GLU A 113 -2.37 15.81 -23.72
C GLU A 113 -3.13 15.04 -24.81
N TRP A 114 -2.46 14.07 -25.44
CA TRP A 114 -3.09 13.22 -26.45
C TRP A 114 -4.28 12.45 -25.89
N LEU A 115 -4.14 11.82 -24.71
CA LEU A 115 -5.21 11.02 -24.14
C LEU A 115 -6.42 11.88 -23.72
N VAL A 116 -6.20 13.10 -23.24
CA VAL A 116 -7.26 14.08 -22.94
C VAL A 116 -7.98 14.50 -24.21
N ARG A 117 -7.23 14.86 -25.26
CA ARG A 117 -7.79 15.35 -26.53
C ARG A 117 -8.52 14.26 -27.31
N ARG A 118 -7.94 13.06 -27.39
CA ARG A 118 -8.47 11.96 -28.23
C ARG A 118 -9.49 11.10 -27.50
N PHE A 119 -9.16 10.66 -26.29
CA PHE A 119 -9.97 9.68 -25.56
C PHE A 119 -10.80 10.32 -24.45
N GLN A 120 -10.64 11.63 -24.18
CA GLN A 120 -11.42 12.35 -23.19
C GLN A 120 -11.32 11.70 -21.79
N ILE A 121 -10.10 11.30 -21.41
CA ILE A 121 -9.86 10.61 -20.14
C ILE A 121 -10.27 11.43 -18.90
N HIS A 122 -10.33 12.75 -19.02
CA HIS A 122 -10.85 13.64 -17.98
C HIS A 122 -12.35 13.48 -17.72
N ILE A 123 -13.11 12.95 -18.69
CA ILE A 123 -14.54 12.65 -18.58
C ILE A 123 -14.73 11.19 -18.18
N HIS A 124 -14.18 10.26 -18.98
CA HIS A 124 -14.50 8.83 -18.87
C HIS A 124 -13.64 8.09 -17.82
N GLU A 125 -12.41 8.55 -17.58
CA GLU A 125 -11.45 7.96 -16.63
C GLU A 125 -11.10 8.92 -15.49
N LYS A 126 -12.02 9.83 -15.13
CA LYS A 126 -11.81 10.87 -14.10
C LYS A 126 -11.10 10.35 -12.84
N ASN A 127 -11.60 9.24 -12.27
CA ASN A 127 -11.03 8.65 -11.07
C ASN A 127 -9.60 8.14 -11.29
N ALA A 128 -9.33 7.46 -12.41
CA ALA A 128 -7.99 6.97 -12.73
C ALA A 128 -7.01 8.11 -13.03
N LEU A 129 -7.48 9.18 -13.69
CA LEU A 129 -6.67 10.37 -13.95
C LEU A 129 -6.33 11.09 -12.65
N ILE A 130 -7.30 11.35 -11.78
CA ILE A 130 -7.02 11.97 -10.48
C ILE A 130 -6.08 11.08 -9.67
N GLY A 131 -6.33 9.77 -9.59
CA GLY A 131 -5.48 8.82 -8.88
C GLY A 131 -4.03 8.82 -9.38
N CYS A 132 -3.83 8.85 -10.70
CA CYS A 132 -2.51 8.93 -11.34
C CYS A 132 -1.70 10.14 -10.87
N LEU A 133 -2.34 11.31 -10.71
CA LEU A 133 -1.67 12.54 -10.31
C LEU A 133 -1.75 12.84 -8.80
N LEU A 134 -2.59 12.16 -8.04
CA LEU A 134 -2.85 12.45 -6.62
C LEU A 134 -1.59 12.44 -5.73
N PRO A 135 -0.57 11.56 -5.95
CA PRO A 135 0.70 11.66 -5.23
C PRO A 135 1.43 12.99 -5.41
N TYR A 136 1.07 13.78 -6.43
CA TYR A 136 1.67 15.07 -6.80
C TYR A 136 0.69 16.25 -6.64
N HIS A 137 -0.29 16.12 -5.73
CA HIS A 137 -1.37 17.09 -5.53
C HIS A 137 -0.92 18.51 -5.18
N GLU A 138 0.30 18.70 -4.67
CA GLU A 138 0.86 20.01 -4.34
C GLU A 138 1.38 20.77 -5.58
N THR A 139 1.47 20.10 -6.74
CA THR A 139 2.06 20.69 -7.96
C THR A 139 1.08 21.57 -8.74
N GLN A 140 1.61 22.56 -9.47
CA GLN A 140 0.80 23.31 -10.44
C GLN A 140 0.24 22.41 -11.55
N PHE A 141 0.98 21.35 -11.93
CA PHE A 141 0.53 20.44 -12.97
C PHE A 141 -0.75 19.71 -12.57
N PHE A 142 -0.85 19.27 -11.31
CA PHE A 142 -2.09 18.72 -10.76
C PHE A 142 -3.25 19.72 -10.88
N GLY A 143 -3.04 20.98 -10.48
CA GLY A 143 -4.05 22.03 -10.59
C GLY A 143 -4.58 22.25 -12.01
N ARG A 144 -3.69 22.26 -13.01
CA ARG A 144 -4.06 22.34 -14.43
C ARG A 144 -4.89 21.15 -14.89
N VAL A 145 -4.58 19.93 -14.43
CA VAL A 145 -5.40 18.76 -14.76
C VAL A 145 -6.77 18.83 -14.08
N VAL A 146 -6.84 19.35 -12.86
CA VAL A 146 -8.12 19.54 -12.15
C VAL A 146 -9.05 20.51 -12.89
N GLN A 147 -8.51 21.54 -13.55
CA GLN A 147 -9.27 22.47 -14.38
C GLN A 147 -10.05 21.81 -15.52
N LEU A 148 -9.63 20.63 -15.97
CA LEU A 148 -10.28 19.90 -17.06
C LEU A 148 -11.58 19.22 -16.65
N PHE A 149 -11.81 19.02 -15.36
CA PHE A 149 -12.99 18.29 -14.91
C PHE A 149 -14.25 19.15 -15.04
N GLY A 150 -15.38 18.49 -15.28
CA GLY A 150 -16.70 19.11 -15.22
C GLY A 150 -17.09 19.55 -13.80
N GLU A 151 -18.38 19.60 -13.52
CA GLU A 151 -18.87 19.94 -12.17
C GLU A 151 -18.42 18.88 -11.15
N LEU A 152 -17.86 19.34 -10.01
CA LEU A 152 -17.40 18.47 -8.93
C LEU A 152 -18.25 18.59 -7.65
N GLU A 153 -19.15 19.58 -7.57
CA GLU A 153 -19.88 19.92 -6.33
C GLU A 153 -20.70 18.76 -5.77
N ASN A 154 -21.24 17.91 -6.65
CA ASN A 154 -22.01 16.72 -6.28
C ASN A 154 -21.18 15.42 -6.26
N ASP A 155 -19.86 15.51 -6.48
CA ASP A 155 -18.98 14.35 -6.47
C ASP A 155 -18.55 13.98 -5.04
N GLN A 156 -19.01 12.83 -4.55
CA GLN A 156 -18.76 12.42 -3.17
C GLN A 156 -17.28 12.28 -2.81
N LEU A 157 -16.40 12.00 -3.77
CA LEU A 157 -14.96 11.86 -3.51
C LEU A 157 -14.23 13.19 -3.78
N TRP A 158 -14.63 13.89 -4.84
CA TRP A 158 -13.84 14.96 -5.43
C TRP A 158 -14.39 16.38 -5.23
N PHE A 159 -15.52 16.56 -4.53
CA PHE A 159 -16.10 17.90 -4.31
C PHE A 159 -15.11 18.90 -3.69
N PHE A 160 -14.19 18.43 -2.84
CA PHE A 160 -13.18 19.28 -2.21
C PHE A 160 -12.19 19.90 -3.20
N LEU A 161 -12.15 19.41 -4.44
CA LEU A 161 -11.30 19.94 -5.52
C LEU A 161 -11.87 21.19 -6.19
N GLN A 162 -13.14 21.55 -5.94
CA GLN A 162 -13.82 22.67 -6.61
C GLN A 162 -13.06 24.02 -6.49
N PRO A 163 -12.52 24.42 -5.32
CA PRO A 163 -11.73 25.66 -5.23
C PRO A 163 -10.42 25.62 -6.02
N PHE A 164 -9.80 24.44 -6.12
CA PHE A 164 -8.54 24.22 -6.83
C PHE A 164 -8.74 24.15 -8.35
N LYS A 165 -9.92 23.69 -8.78
CA LYS A 165 -10.37 23.80 -10.17
C LYS A 165 -10.43 25.27 -10.60
N GLN A 166 -11.00 26.15 -9.80
CA GLN A 166 -11.16 27.56 -10.17
C GLN A 166 -9.82 28.30 -10.25
N SER A 167 -8.91 28.00 -9.32
CA SER A 167 -7.59 28.65 -9.23
C SER A 167 -6.51 28.02 -10.12
N GLY A 168 -6.66 26.76 -10.52
CA GLY A 168 -5.64 26.03 -11.30
C GLY A 168 -4.39 25.67 -10.50
N THR A 169 -4.46 25.71 -9.17
CA THR A 169 -3.33 25.41 -8.28
C THR A 169 -3.46 24.02 -7.66
N GLY A 170 -2.33 23.46 -7.22
CA GLY A 170 -2.33 22.33 -6.30
C GLY A 170 -2.93 22.70 -4.93
N PHE A 171 -3.03 21.71 -4.04
CA PHE A 171 -3.48 21.90 -2.66
C PHE A 171 -2.49 21.31 -1.66
N SER A 172 -2.54 21.74 -0.40
CA SER A 172 -1.60 21.28 0.63
C SER A 172 -1.90 19.85 1.10
N THR A 173 -0.88 19.13 1.58
CA THR A 173 -1.06 17.85 2.28
C THR A 173 -2.12 17.92 3.39
N ASN A 174 -2.16 19.00 4.19
CA ASN A 174 -3.15 19.16 5.25
C ASN A 174 -4.59 19.22 4.69
N THR A 175 -4.81 19.89 3.56
CA THR A 175 -6.12 19.92 2.90
C THR A 175 -6.63 18.50 2.60
N LEU A 176 -5.76 17.64 2.05
CA LEU A 176 -6.09 16.25 1.76
C LEU A 176 -6.41 15.46 3.02
N VAL A 177 -5.57 15.63 4.05
CA VAL A 177 -5.75 14.94 5.35
C VAL A 177 -7.09 15.32 5.97
N GLN A 178 -7.45 16.61 6.00
CA GLN A 178 -8.74 17.05 6.54
C GLN A 178 -9.93 16.49 5.75
N HIS A 179 -9.81 16.36 4.43
CA HIS A 179 -10.84 15.70 3.61
C HIS A 179 -10.96 14.21 3.96
N CYS A 180 -9.85 13.48 4.00
CA CYS A 180 -9.81 12.06 4.37
C CYS A 180 -10.33 11.78 5.79
N ILE A 181 -10.11 12.70 6.74
CA ILE A 181 -10.65 12.59 8.10
C ILE A 181 -12.18 12.56 8.10
N LYS A 182 -12.81 13.33 7.21
CA LYS A 182 -14.27 13.47 7.06
C LYS A 182 -14.85 12.43 6.10
N ASN A 183 -14.06 11.91 5.17
CA ASN A 183 -14.48 11.01 4.13
C ASN A 183 -13.59 9.76 4.03
N GLU A 184 -14.01 8.69 4.72
CA GLU A 184 -13.32 7.38 4.67
C GLU A 184 -13.28 6.78 3.26
N GLY A 185 -14.21 7.17 2.37
CA GLY A 185 -14.22 6.76 0.96
C GLY A 185 -12.97 7.21 0.21
N MET A 186 -12.40 8.36 0.57
CA MET A 186 -11.15 8.85 -0.01
C MET A 186 -9.95 7.98 0.40
N LEU A 187 -9.87 7.57 1.67
CA LEU A 187 -8.83 6.63 2.12
C LEU A 187 -8.96 5.28 1.43
N ARG A 188 -10.19 4.78 1.27
CA ARG A 188 -10.46 3.56 0.53
C ARG A 188 -10.02 3.67 -0.92
N PHE A 189 -10.33 4.78 -1.60
CA PHE A 189 -9.88 5.03 -2.97
C PHE A 189 -8.35 4.96 -3.10
N VAL A 190 -7.60 5.65 -2.20
CA VAL A 190 -6.13 5.62 -2.22
C VAL A 190 -5.60 4.22 -1.94
N HIS A 191 -6.23 3.50 -1.01
CA HIS A 191 -5.87 2.13 -0.72
C HIS A 191 -6.12 1.19 -1.91
N ASP A 192 -7.28 1.26 -2.55
CA ASP A 192 -7.62 0.43 -3.70
C ASP A 192 -6.66 0.69 -4.87
N MET A 193 -6.32 1.95 -5.14
CA MET A 193 -5.30 2.33 -6.12
C MET A 193 -3.93 1.73 -5.80
N THR A 194 -3.57 1.71 -4.52
CA THR A 194 -2.31 1.13 -4.04
C THR A 194 -2.27 -0.38 -4.28
N MET A 195 -3.36 -1.08 -3.97
CA MET A 195 -3.46 -2.52 -4.19
C MET A 195 -3.47 -2.89 -5.67
N GLN A 196 -4.18 -2.12 -6.51
CA GLN A 196 -4.14 -2.30 -7.97
C GLN A 196 -2.73 -2.10 -8.53
N SER A 197 -2.00 -1.10 -8.03
CA SER A 197 -0.61 -0.88 -8.43
C SER A 197 0.29 -2.04 -8.00
N ALA A 198 0.07 -2.60 -6.81
CA ALA A 198 0.80 -3.77 -6.34
C ALA A 198 0.55 -5.01 -7.22
N GLU A 199 -0.68 -5.25 -7.67
CA GLU A 199 -1.01 -6.34 -8.61
C GLU A 199 -0.33 -6.19 -9.97
N LEU A 200 0.01 -4.95 -10.36
CA LEU A 200 0.70 -4.65 -11.60
C LEU A 200 2.22 -4.79 -11.51
N LEU A 201 2.79 -5.00 -10.33
CA LEU A 201 4.23 -5.22 -10.16
C LEU A 201 4.76 -6.43 -10.92
N LYS A 202 3.91 -7.43 -11.20
CA LYS A 202 4.25 -8.58 -12.05
C LYS A 202 4.68 -8.19 -13.47
N TYR A 203 4.29 -7.00 -13.93
CA TYR A 203 4.72 -6.44 -15.21
C TYR A 203 6.03 -5.64 -15.10
N SER A 204 6.69 -5.68 -13.94
CA SER A 204 8.03 -5.14 -13.64
C SER A 204 8.27 -3.69 -14.08
N PRO A 205 7.43 -2.71 -13.65
CA PRO A 205 7.75 -1.31 -13.91
C PRO A 205 9.06 -0.94 -13.19
N LYS A 206 9.95 -0.21 -13.86
CA LYS A 206 11.28 0.16 -13.29
C LYS A 206 11.18 0.92 -11.96
N SER A 207 10.11 1.68 -11.78
CA SER A 207 9.87 2.49 -10.57
C SER A 207 9.32 1.69 -9.39
N GLY A 208 8.85 0.45 -9.60
CA GLY A 208 8.24 -0.38 -8.56
C GLY A 208 7.05 0.27 -7.83
N PHE A 209 6.40 1.27 -8.43
CA PHE A 209 5.32 2.07 -7.82
C PHE A 209 5.66 2.70 -6.45
N ARG A 210 6.95 2.92 -6.14
CA ARG A 210 7.42 3.45 -4.84
C ARG A 210 6.72 4.74 -4.40
N ILE A 211 6.45 5.65 -5.32
CA ILE A 211 5.76 6.90 -5.03
C ILE A 211 4.32 6.68 -4.53
N ILE A 212 3.63 5.67 -5.06
CA ILE A 212 2.26 5.31 -4.67
C ILE A 212 2.27 4.72 -3.26
N PHE A 213 3.20 3.80 -2.97
CA PHE A 213 3.33 3.19 -1.63
C PHE A 213 3.72 4.22 -0.57
N SER A 214 4.65 5.13 -0.91
CA SER A 214 5.06 6.21 -0.03
C SER A 214 3.92 7.20 0.24
N PHE A 215 3.15 7.55 -0.80
CA PHE A 215 1.97 8.40 -0.67
C PHE A 215 0.89 7.75 0.19
N HIS A 216 0.62 6.45 0.00
CA HIS A 216 -0.31 5.68 0.80
C HIS A 216 0.07 5.71 2.29
N ALA A 217 1.30 5.33 2.64
CA ALA A 217 1.75 5.38 4.04
C ALA A 217 1.67 6.79 4.62
N ARG A 218 2.20 7.79 3.91
CA ARG A 218 2.20 9.19 4.38
C ARG A 218 0.78 9.67 4.67
N LEU A 219 -0.17 9.40 3.77
CA LEU A 219 -1.56 9.83 3.94
C LEU A 219 -2.22 9.12 5.13
N PHE A 220 -2.09 7.80 5.22
CA PHE A 220 -2.68 7.02 6.30
C PHE A 220 -2.11 7.42 7.66
N ILE A 221 -0.78 7.52 7.77
CA ILE A 221 -0.08 8.00 8.98
C ILE A 221 -0.59 9.39 9.37
N SER A 222 -0.63 10.33 8.42
CA SER A 222 -1.06 11.71 8.71
C SER A 222 -2.51 11.78 9.18
N VAL A 223 -3.41 10.99 8.59
CA VAL A 223 -4.83 10.96 8.98
C VAL A 223 -5.03 10.29 10.34
N ILE A 224 -4.34 9.19 10.61
CA ILE A 224 -4.36 8.52 11.91
C ILE A 224 -3.78 9.45 12.98
N ASP A 225 -2.70 10.15 12.65
CA ASP A 225 -2.05 11.05 13.59
C ASP A 225 -2.90 12.27 13.92
N SER A 226 -3.54 12.86 12.90
CA SER A 226 -4.40 14.03 13.05
C SER A 226 -5.73 13.77 13.77
N LYS A 227 -6.14 12.51 13.94
CA LYS A 227 -7.36 12.16 14.69
C LYS A 227 -7.07 12.17 16.19
N SER A 228 -7.81 13.00 16.93
CA SER A 228 -7.72 13.07 18.40
C SER A 228 -8.13 11.77 19.10
N ALA A 229 -9.10 11.05 18.52
CA ALA A 229 -9.54 9.74 19.01
C ALA A 229 -9.85 8.79 17.85
N ILE A 230 -9.35 7.57 17.96
CA ILE A 230 -9.57 6.51 16.97
C ILE A 230 -10.78 5.67 17.43
N LYS A 231 -11.92 5.89 16.78
CA LYS A 231 -13.16 5.16 17.06
C LYS A 231 -13.11 3.74 16.47
N ASN A 232 -13.85 2.80 17.08
CA ASN A 232 -13.88 1.39 16.68
C ASN A 232 -14.19 1.16 15.18
N LYS A 233 -15.13 1.91 14.59
CA LYS A 233 -15.44 1.79 13.15
C LYS A 233 -14.21 2.09 12.29
N PHE A 234 -13.51 3.19 12.58
CA PHE A 234 -12.32 3.59 11.84
C PHE A 234 -11.16 2.62 12.10
N LEU A 235 -10.98 2.17 13.35
CA LEU A 235 -10.00 1.16 13.71
C LEU A 235 -10.22 -0.14 12.92
N SER A 236 -11.45 -0.65 12.87
CA SER A 236 -11.79 -1.85 12.11
C SER A 236 -11.51 -1.68 10.62
N PHE A 237 -11.77 -0.49 10.06
CA PHE A 237 -11.42 -0.16 8.68
C PHE A 237 -9.91 -0.23 8.42
N ILE A 238 -9.10 0.40 9.26
CA ILE A 238 -7.63 0.38 9.15
C ILE A 238 -7.09 -1.04 9.32
N LEU A 239 -7.54 -1.77 10.35
CA LEU A 239 -7.07 -3.14 10.60
C LEU A 239 -7.44 -4.10 9.46
N THR A 240 -8.63 -3.95 8.88
CA THR A 240 -9.04 -4.76 7.72
C THR A 240 -8.10 -4.49 6.54
N ILE A 241 -7.83 -3.22 6.24
CA ILE A 241 -6.90 -2.82 5.17
C ILE A 241 -5.50 -3.38 5.41
N VAL A 242 -4.97 -3.22 6.61
CA VAL A 242 -3.61 -3.67 6.93
C VAL A 242 -3.51 -5.18 6.82
N THR A 243 -4.40 -5.92 7.47
CA THR A 243 -4.32 -7.39 7.52
C THR A 243 -4.59 -8.06 6.18
N SER A 244 -5.42 -7.47 5.31
CA SER A 244 -5.59 -7.96 3.93
C SER A 244 -4.35 -7.70 3.07
N SER A 245 -3.67 -6.57 3.30
CA SER A 245 -2.59 -6.08 2.44
C SER A 245 -1.21 -6.60 2.81
N LEU A 246 -0.99 -7.00 4.07
CA LEU A 246 0.25 -7.65 4.51
C LEU A 246 0.52 -8.98 3.79
N LYS A 247 -0.48 -9.55 3.10
CA LYS A 247 -0.31 -10.75 2.28
C LYS A 247 0.40 -10.48 0.94
N VAL A 248 0.66 -9.22 0.60
CA VAL A 248 1.37 -8.87 -0.62
C VAL A 248 2.87 -9.05 -0.42
N HIS A 249 3.52 -9.74 -1.36
CA HIS A 249 4.95 -10.01 -1.35
C HIS A 249 5.74 -8.89 -2.03
N HIS A 250 5.72 -7.68 -1.45
CA HIS A 250 6.50 -6.54 -1.94
C HIS A 250 7.03 -5.67 -0.80
N LYS A 251 8.36 -5.60 -0.68
CA LYS A 251 9.07 -4.92 0.41
C LYS A 251 8.53 -3.53 0.72
N ASP A 252 8.53 -2.62 -0.25
CA ASP A 252 8.18 -1.22 0.00
C ASP A 252 6.74 -1.05 0.50
N LEU A 253 5.81 -1.91 0.05
CA LEU A 253 4.41 -1.86 0.50
C LEU A 253 4.24 -2.49 1.89
N VAL A 254 4.89 -3.63 2.14
CA VAL A 254 4.83 -4.30 3.45
C VAL A 254 5.43 -3.39 4.52
N CYS A 255 6.58 -2.78 4.25
CA CYS A 255 7.21 -1.81 5.16
C CYS A 255 6.32 -0.58 5.39
N SER A 256 5.65 -0.08 4.35
CA SER A 256 4.71 1.05 4.48
C SER A 256 3.52 0.71 5.39
N LEU A 257 3.04 -0.53 5.34
CA LEU A 257 1.99 -1.04 6.22
C LEU A 257 2.48 -1.24 7.67
N TYR A 258 3.73 -1.68 7.87
CA TYR A 258 4.33 -1.78 9.20
C TYR A 258 4.39 -0.43 9.93
N MET A 259 4.65 0.67 9.22
CA MET A 259 4.60 2.01 9.81
C MET A 259 3.20 2.35 10.32
N ILE A 260 2.15 2.00 9.55
CA ILE A 260 0.75 2.21 9.95
C ILE A 260 0.42 1.36 11.18
N VAL A 261 0.89 0.11 11.22
CA VAL A 261 0.73 -0.79 12.37
C VAL A 261 1.35 -0.21 13.62
N GLY A 262 2.63 0.20 13.55
CA GLY A 262 3.33 0.79 14.69
C GLY A 262 2.61 2.00 15.25
N LEU A 263 2.12 2.89 14.38
CA LEU A 263 1.35 4.06 14.80
C LEU A 263 0.04 3.68 15.48
N ILE A 264 -0.76 2.78 14.89
CA ILE A 264 -2.01 2.32 15.50
C ILE A 264 -1.77 1.68 16.86
N SER A 265 -0.75 0.83 16.97
CA SER A 265 -0.37 0.20 18.24
C SER A 265 0.08 1.22 19.28
N SER A 266 0.70 2.34 18.89
CA SER A 266 1.05 3.40 19.83
C SER A 266 -0.16 4.25 20.30
N LYS A 267 -1.18 4.43 19.44
CA LYS A 267 -2.33 5.31 19.71
C LYS A 267 -3.53 4.62 20.34
N VAL A 268 -3.65 3.30 20.20
CA VAL A 268 -4.84 2.55 20.62
C VAL A 268 -4.44 1.36 21.47
N ASN A 269 -5.12 1.19 22.61
CA ASN A 269 -5.06 -0.07 23.36
C ASN A 269 -5.96 -1.11 22.66
N LEU A 270 -5.34 -2.02 21.91
CA LEU A 270 -6.02 -3.01 21.10
C LEU A 270 -6.53 -4.16 21.98
N ALA A 271 -7.68 -4.71 21.62
CA ALA A 271 -8.15 -5.95 22.25
C ALA A 271 -7.13 -7.08 22.05
N ARG A 272 -7.04 -8.00 23.02
CA ARG A 272 -6.05 -9.10 23.00
C ARG A 272 -6.13 -9.94 21.73
N ASP A 273 -7.33 -10.29 21.28
CA ASP A 273 -7.53 -11.09 20.07
C ASP A 273 -7.18 -10.33 18.78
N VAL A 274 -7.40 -9.02 18.77
CA VAL A 274 -6.99 -8.14 17.67
C VAL A 274 -5.47 -8.07 17.60
N THR A 275 -4.80 -7.84 18.73
CA THR A 275 -3.34 -7.82 18.83
C THR A 275 -2.72 -9.14 18.37
N LYS A 276 -3.30 -10.27 18.81
CA LYS A 276 -2.87 -11.61 18.39
C LYS A 276 -3.02 -11.81 16.88
N SER A 277 -4.16 -11.40 16.30
CA SER A 277 -4.41 -11.53 14.87
C SER A 277 -3.48 -10.64 14.04
N LEU A 278 -3.21 -9.43 14.53
CA LEU A 278 -2.28 -8.47 13.91
C LEU A 278 -0.85 -9.00 13.92
N LEU A 279 -0.35 -9.47 15.07
CA LEU A 279 0.96 -10.11 15.15
C LEU A 279 1.06 -11.32 14.23
N GLN A 280 0.03 -12.15 14.18
CA GLN A 280 0.02 -13.29 13.27
C GLN A 280 0.16 -12.83 11.80
N ALA A 281 -0.56 -11.79 11.39
CA ALA A 281 -0.45 -11.25 10.04
C ALA A 281 0.97 -10.73 9.74
N ILE A 282 1.61 -10.02 10.69
CA ILE A 282 3.00 -9.55 10.56
C ILE A 282 3.96 -10.72 10.39
N PHE A 283 3.88 -11.74 11.24
CA PHE A 283 4.75 -12.92 11.14
C PHE A 283 4.53 -13.70 9.84
N GLN A 284 3.31 -13.74 9.30
CA GLN A 284 3.01 -14.36 8.01
C GLN A 284 3.54 -13.56 6.82
N SER A 285 3.78 -12.26 6.98
CA SER A 285 4.31 -11.37 5.94
C SER A 285 5.82 -11.21 5.97
N LEU A 286 6.53 -11.84 6.90
CA LEU A 286 7.99 -11.73 7.00
C LEU A 286 8.68 -12.51 5.87
N GLU A 287 9.57 -11.83 5.15
CA GLU A 287 10.54 -12.43 4.24
C GLU A 287 11.95 -11.97 4.57
N THR A 288 12.95 -12.75 4.13
CA THR A 288 14.36 -12.53 4.52
C THR A 288 14.88 -11.14 4.15
N GLU A 289 14.30 -10.49 3.14
CA GLU A 289 14.68 -9.15 2.68
C GLU A 289 14.21 -8.02 3.60
N TRP A 290 13.22 -8.26 4.47
CA TRP A 290 12.65 -7.25 5.37
C TRP A 290 12.38 -7.78 6.79
N TYR A 291 13.22 -8.70 7.26
CA TYR A 291 13.19 -9.17 8.65
C TYR A 291 13.43 -8.04 9.64
N GLU A 292 14.32 -7.09 9.33
CA GLU A 292 14.63 -5.97 10.21
C GLU A 292 13.40 -5.10 10.46
N GLU A 293 12.78 -4.60 9.38
CA GLU A 293 11.59 -3.74 9.45
C GLU A 293 10.41 -4.47 10.09
N GLY A 294 10.25 -5.76 9.79
CA GLY A 294 9.20 -6.58 10.38
C GLY A 294 9.39 -6.85 11.86
N LEU A 295 10.61 -7.13 12.32
CA LEU A 295 10.90 -7.32 13.75
C LEU A 295 10.79 -6.01 14.54
N LEU A 296 11.17 -4.87 13.97
CA LEU A 296 10.93 -3.56 14.56
C LEU A 296 9.43 -3.27 14.70
N CYS A 297 8.62 -3.68 13.71
CA CYS A 297 7.16 -3.61 13.81
C CYS A 297 6.62 -4.48 14.94
N VAL A 298 7.08 -5.74 15.05
CA VAL A 298 6.72 -6.63 16.15
C VAL A 298 7.11 -6.04 17.50
N LEU A 299 8.33 -5.52 17.63
CA LEU A 299 8.81 -4.85 18.83
C LEU A 299 7.90 -3.69 19.22
N SER A 300 7.54 -2.83 18.25
CA SER A 300 6.63 -1.71 18.47
C SER A 300 5.27 -2.19 18.99
N VAL A 301 4.70 -3.24 18.41
CA VAL A 301 3.43 -3.83 18.91
C VAL A 301 3.61 -4.38 20.33
N VAL A 302 4.70 -5.12 20.59
CA VAL A 302 5.01 -5.73 21.88
C VAL A 302 5.11 -4.70 22.99
N VAL A 303 5.86 -3.63 22.75
CA VAL A 303 6.09 -2.55 23.72
C VAL A 303 4.80 -1.77 23.98
N HIS A 304 4.14 -1.27 22.93
CA HIS A 304 2.98 -0.40 23.13
C HIS A 304 1.75 -1.13 23.67
N GLN A 305 1.57 -2.41 23.30
CA GLN A 305 0.45 -3.22 23.80
C GLN A 305 0.80 -4.00 25.07
N LYS A 306 2.02 -3.85 25.60
CA LYS A 306 2.52 -4.50 26.82
C LYS A 306 2.28 -6.02 26.80
N LEU A 307 2.69 -6.68 25.71
CA LEU A 307 2.46 -8.12 25.57
C LEU A 307 3.36 -8.93 26.49
N GLU A 308 2.74 -9.78 27.30
CA GLU A 308 3.44 -10.75 28.16
C GLU A 308 3.56 -12.15 27.52
N LYS A 309 2.73 -12.46 26.52
CA LYS A 309 2.69 -13.76 25.85
C LYS A 309 2.28 -13.66 24.39
N ILE A 310 2.88 -14.48 23.53
CA ILE A 310 2.42 -14.73 22.16
C ILE A 310 1.74 -16.09 22.05
N SER A 311 0.91 -16.24 21.02
CA SER A 311 0.22 -17.52 20.79
C SER A 311 1.16 -18.58 20.23
N SER A 312 0.90 -19.86 20.51
CA SER A 312 1.67 -20.98 19.95
C SER A 312 1.75 -20.95 18.43
N ARG A 313 0.70 -20.46 17.76
CA ARG A 313 0.69 -20.26 16.30
C ARG A 313 1.75 -19.25 15.84
N ILE A 314 1.94 -18.16 16.57
CA ILE A 314 2.98 -17.16 16.27
C ILE A 314 4.36 -17.76 16.51
N THR A 315 4.54 -18.49 17.62
CA THR A 315 5.80 -19.21 17.91
C THR A 315 6.16 -20.19 16.80
N LYS A 316 5.17 -20.92 16.27
CA LYS A 316 5.35 -21.83 15.12
C LYS A 316 5.74 -21.08 13.85
N LEU A 317 5.12 -19.93 13.57
CA LEU A 317 5.51 -19.10 12.42
C LEU A 317 6.97 -18.64 12.54
N PHE A 318 7.37 -18.16 13.72
CA PHE A 318 8.74 -17.72 13.99
C PHE A 318 9.78 -18.80 13.69
N VAL A 319 9.59 -20.04 14.18
CA VAL A 319 10.56 -21.13 13.96
C VAL A 319 10.57 -21.71 12.54
N ASN A 320 9.58 -21.34 11.72
CA ASN A 320 9.51 -21.73 10.31
C ASN A 320 10.19 -20.72 9.37
N LEU A 321 10.65 -19.58 9.89
CA LEU A 321 11.46 -18.61 9.15
C LEU A 321 12.88 -19.12 8.93
N ASP A 322 13.66 -18.42 8.09
CA ASP A 322 15.10 -18.65 7.97
C ASP A 322 15.80 -18.19 9.25
N LEU A 323 15.93 -19.11 10.21
CA LEU A 323 16.47 -18.84 11.54
C LEU A 323 17.90 -18.29 11.50
N THR A 324 18.72 -18.68 10.52
CA THR A 324 20.10 -18.20 10.43
C THR A 324 20.13 -16.71 10.15
N LYS A 325 19.43 -16.27 9.09
CA LYS A 325 19.31 -14.83 8.77
C LYS A 325 18.58 -14.07 9.86
N LEU A 326 17.53 -14.68 10.43
CA LEU A 326 16.75 -14.06 11.51
C LEU A 326 17.61 -13.78 12.75
N MET A 327 18.50 -14.70 13.14
CA MET A 327 19.41 -14.47 14.26
C MET A 327 20.43 -13.38 13.96
N GLN A 328 20.95 -13.29 12.74
CA GLN A 328 21.85 -12.19 12.34
C GLN A 328 21.15 -10.84 12.50
N VAL A 329 19.90 -10.73 12.04
CA VAL A 329 19.08 -9.52 12.20
C VAL A 329 18.77 -9.24 13.66
N LEU A 330 18.38 -10.25 14.46
CA LEU A 330 18.13 -10.05 15.90
C LEU A 330 19.39 -9.59 16.65
N ASN A 331 20.57 -10.15 16.33
CA ASN A 331 21.83 -9.73 16.93
C ASN A 331 22.16 -8.28 16.57
N TYR A 332 21.99 -7.90 15.30
CA TYR A 332 22.11 -6.50 14.87
C TYR A 332 21.14 -5.59 15.64
N LEU A 333 19.85 -5.94 15.68
CA LEU A 333 18.85 -5.17 16.41
C LEU A 333 19.14 -5.07 17.91
N ASN A 334 19.72 -6.12 18.53
CA ASN A 334 20.10 -6.12 19.94
C ASN A 334 21.26 -5.16 20.25
N LYS A 335 22.07 -4.80 19.24
CA LYS A 335 23.15 -3.81 19.36
C LYS A 335 22.63 -2.39 19.18
N GLU A 336 21.66 -2.19 18.28
CA GLU A 336 21.15 -0.87 17.92
C GLU A 336 19.93 -0.42 18.75
N HIS A 337 19.17 -1.36 19.33
CA HIS A 337 17.92 -1.09 20.02
C HIS A 337 17.74 -1.95 21.28
N ASP A 338 16.94 -1.46 22.24
CA ASP A 338 16.48 -2.28 23.36
C ASP A 338 15.36 -3.24 22.90
N ILE A 339 15.76 -4.46 22.56
CA ILE A 339 14.85 -5.54 22.15
C ILE A 339 14.64 -6.58 23.25
N GLU A 340 15.03 -6.29 24.50
CA GLU A 340 15.01 -7.26 25.60
C GLU A 340 13.61 -7.82 25.85
N VAL A 341 12.58 -6.98 25.79
CA VAL A 341 11.18 -7.40 25.96
C VAL A 341 10.79 -8.41 24.89
N LEU A 342 11.23 -8.21 23.64
CA LEU A 342 10.97 -9.13 22.54
C LEU A 342 11.73 -10.45 22.73
N ILE A 343 13.01 -10.41 23.11
CA ILE A 343 13.81 -11.62 23.38
C ILE A 343 13.16 -12.44 24.50
N ASN A 344 12.82 -11.81 25.63
CA ASN A 344 12.18 -12.48 26.77
C ASN A 344 10.86 -13.13 26.37
N LEU A 345 10.04 -12.44 25.56
CA LEU A 345 8.77 -12.93 25.05
C LEU A 345 8.96 -14.16 24.15
N LEU A 346 9.89 -14.09 23.20
CA LEU A 346 10.22 -15.19 22.28
C LEU A 346 10.76 -16.40 23.04
N VAL A 347 11.77 -16.21 23.90
CA VAL A 347 12.37 -17.28 24.71
C VAL A 347 11.32 -17.98 25.56
N SER A 348 10.50 -17.22 26.28
CA SER A 348 9.45 -17.77 27.14
C SER A 348 8.46 -18.66 26.37
N CYS A 349 8.13 -18.27 25.14
CA CYS A 349 7.17 -18.97 24.28
C CYS A 349 7.81 -20.17 23.57
N ILE A 350 9.04 -20.05 23.08
CA ILE A 350 9.80 -21.16 22.47
C ILE A 350 10.02 -22.26 23.50
N CYS A 351 10.47 -21.91 24.71
CA CYS A 351 10.66 -22.88 25.80
C CYS A 351 9.36 -23.65 26.10
N LYS A 352 8.22 -22.95 26.18
CA LYS A 352 6.92 -23.61 26.41
C LYS A 352 6.56 -24.56 25.27
N SER A 353 6.93 -24.22 24.03
CA SER A 353 6.62 -25.03 22.85
C SER A 353 7.55 -26.24 22.66
N CYS A 354 8.78 -26.24 23.19
CA CYS A 354 9.68 -27.41 23.19
C CYS A 354 9.08 -28.65 23.86
N PHE A 355 8.19 -28.44 24.82
CA PHE A 355 7.52 -29.49 25.60
C PHE A 355 6.10 -29.78 25.12
N SER A 356 5.68 -29.17 24.01
CA SER A 356 4.38 -29.44 23.42
C SER A 356 4.49 -30.56 22.39
N SER A 357 3.61 -31.58 22.47
CA SER A 357 3.54 -32.74 21.57
C SER A 357 3.03 -32.37 20.17
N ASN A 358 3.78 -31.50 19.49
CA ASN A 358 3.32 -30.79 18.29
C ASN A 358 4.18 -31.06 17.05
N GLY A 359 5.18 -31.95 17.13
CA GLY A 359 6.05 -32.35 16.00
C GLY A 359 7.15 -31.35 15.62
N ASP A 360 7.10 -30.11 16.12
CA ASP A 360 8.05 -29.03 15.80
C ASP A 360 9.17 -28.88 16.85
N GLU A 361 9.32 -29.83 17.77
CA GLU A 361 10.18 -29.76 18.96
C GLU A 361 11.65 -29.47 18.62
N GLU A 362 12.19 -30.17 17.62
CA GLU A 362 13.57 -29.97 17.17
C GLU A 362 13.82 -28.56 16.62
N ARG A 363 12.82 -27.94 15.96
CA ARG A 363 12.94 -26.57 15.44
C ARG A 363 12.98 -25.55 16.57
N PHE A 364 12.18 -25.75 17.62
CA PHE A 364 12.23 -24.89 18.81
C PHE A 364 13.57 -24.98 19.53
N ILE A 365 14.11 -26.20 19.68
CA ILE A 365 15.44 -26.42 20.28
C ILE A 365 16.54 -25.79 19.40
N LYS A 366 16.49 -25.99 18.08
CA LYS A 366 17.41 -25.35 17.14
C LYS A 366 17.37 -23.82 17.23
N ALA A 367 16.18 -23.22 17.38
CA ALA A 367 16.07 -21.77 17.56
C ALA A 367 16.77 -21.31 18.85
N LEU A 368 16.59 -22.00 19.97
CA LEU A 368 17.30 -21.67 21.22
C LEU A 368 18.82 -21.81 21.06
N HIS A 369 19.30 -22.87 20.42
CA HIS A 369 20.73 -23.03 20.13
C HIS A 369 21.28 -21.87 19.30
N LEU A 370 20.62 -21.52 18.20
CA LEU A 370 21.05 -20.40 17.36
C LEU A 370 21.01 -19.06 18.11
N MET A 371 20.06 -18.85 19.02
CA MET A 371 20.03 -17.64 19.85
C MET A 371 21.21 -17.58 20.84
N ILE A 372 21.70 -18.72 21.34
CA ILE A 372 22.89 -18.79 22.18
C ILE A 372 24.15 -18.53 21.33
N ASP A 373 24.28 -19.24 20.21
CA ASP A 373 25.44 -19.16 19.32
C ASP A 373 25.65 -17.76 18.74
N ASN A 374 24.58 -16.97 18.60
CA ASN A 374 24.61 -15.59 18.12
C ASN A 374 24.67 -14.54 19.24
N GLU A 375 24.95 -14.96 20.49
CA GLU A 375 25.09 -14.08 21.67
C GLU A 375 23.83 -13.25 21.98
N ILE A 376 22.65 -13.69 21.51
CA ILE A 376 21.36 -13.03 21.79
C ILE A 376 20.90 -13.37 23.22
N LEU A 377 21.17 -14.59 23.69
CA LEU A 377 20.85 -15.00 25.05
C LEU A 377 22.01 -14.76 26.00
N ILE A 378 21.89 -13.74 26.86
CA ILE A 378 22.79 -13.50 27.99
C ILE A 378 22.38 -14.31 29.24
N GLU A 379 23.22 -14.29 30.28
CA GLU A 379 23.09 -15.11 31.49
C GLU A 379 21.68 -15.14 32.12
N LYS A 380 20.99 -13.99 32.16
CA LYS A 380 19.61 -13.92 32.68
C LYS A 380 18.62 -14.73 31.83
N HIS A 381 18.78 -14.74 30.51
CA HIS A 381 17.94 -15.52 29.60
C HIS A 381 18.20 -17.01 29.77
N VAL A 382 19.47 -17.41 29.95
CA VAL A 382 19.87 -18.79 30.27
C VAL A 382 19.16 -19.29 31.52
N LYS A 383 19.13 -18.48 32.59
CA LYS A 383 18.40 -18.81 33.83
C LYS A 383 16.90 -19.00 33.59
N ILE A 384 16.28 -18.20 32.71
CA ILE A 384 14.87 -18.36 32.33
C ILE A 384 14.64 -19.68 31.60
N VAL A 385 15.50 -20.00 30.61
CA VAL A 385 15.43 -21.26 29.85
C VAL A 385 15.58 -22.44 30.80
N ALA A 386 16.64 -22.47 31.60
CA ALA A 386 16.91 -23.55 32.55
C ALA A 386 15.76 -23.78 33.53
N ARG A 387 15.22 -22.71 34.14
CA ARG A 387 14.06 -22.82 35.04
C ARG A 387 12.86 -23.44 34.34
N LYS A 388 12.51 -22.96 33.14
CA LYS A 388 11.37 -23.49 32.37
C LYS A 388 11.56 -24.95 31.98
N PHE A 389 12.77 -25.33 31.59
CA PHE A 389 13.08 -26.71 31.20
C PHE A 389 13.04 -27.67 32.39
N ILE A 390 13.63 -27.27 33.53
CA ILE A 390 13.54 -28.06 34.77
C ILE A 390 12.09 -28.20 35.22
N SER A 391 11.32 -27.10 35.22
CA SER A 391 9.89 -27.16 35.58
C SER A 391 9.09 -28.08 34.65
N ALA A 392 9.39 -28.08 33.34
CA ALA A 392 8.71 -28.95 32.40
C ALA A 392 9.09 -30.43 32.61
N LEU A 393 10.37 -30.72 32.88
CA LEU A 393 10.84 -32.07 33.18
C LEU A 393 10.18 -32.65 34.44
N LEU A 394 10.03 -31.82 35.49
CA LEU A 394 9.34 -32.21 36.73
C LEU A 394 7.85 -32.54 36.54
N LEU A 395 7.24 -32.02 35.47
CA LEU A 395 5.83 -32.19 35.15
C LEU A 395 5.60 -33.18 33.98
N SER A 396 6.65 -33.76 33.42
CA SER A 396 6.57 -34.59 32.22
C SER A 396 6.15 -36.03 32.52
N GLU A 397 5.24 -36.55 31.72
CA GLU A 397 4.86 -37.98 31.71
C GLU A 397 5.87 -38.85 30.95
N ASP A 398 6.68 -38.27 30.05
CA ASP A 398 7.77 -38.93 29.30
C ASP A 398 9.13 -38.29 29.67
N GLN A 399 9.58 -38.61 30.89
CA GLN A 399 10.80 -38.03 31.46
C GLN A 399 12.04 -38.32 30.61
N ALA A 400 12.12 -39.44 29.89
CA ALA A 400 13.29 -39.82 29.11
C ALA A 400 13.48 -38.87 27.90
N LYS A 401 12.40 -38.60 27.15
CA LYS A 401 12.44 -37.69 26.00
C LYS A 401 12.74 -36.25 26.42
N ASP A 402 12.08 -35.76 27.46
CA ASP A 402 12.28 -34.39 27.92
C ASP A 402 13.61 -34.19 28.66
N PHE A 403 14.17 -35.25 29.25
CA PHE A 403 15.54 -35.25 29.78
C PHE A 403 16.57 -35.05 28.66
N GLN A 404 16.46 -35.78 27.54
CA GLN A 404 17.37 -35.62 26.39
C GLN A 404 17.35 -34.18 25.82
N LYS A 405 16.17 -33.56 25.70
CA LYS A 405 16.04 -32.15 25.28
C LYS A 405 16.69 -31.18 26.27
N THR A 406 16.57 -31.47 27.56
CA THR A 406 17.15 -30.64 28.61
C THR A 406 18.68 -30.79 28.63
N GLU A 407 19.17 -32.02 28.49
CA GLU A 407 20.60 -32.33 28.44
C GLU A 407 21.30 -31.67 27.24
N SER A 408 20.69 -31.70 26.05
CA SER A 408 21.28 -31.09 24.85
C SER A 408 21.48 -29.57 25.00
N LEU A 409 20.52 -28.87 25.61
CA LEU A 409 20.62 -27.43 25.88
C LEU A 409 21.59 -27.11 27.01
N LEU A 410 21.60 -27.89 28.10
CA LEU A 410 22.56 -27.71 29.19
C LEU A 410 24.01 -27.86 28.73
N ARG A 411 24.30 -28.77 27.78
CA ARG A 411 25.64 -28.91 27.19
C ARG A 411 26.10 -27.68 26.41
N ILE A 412 25.17 -26.90 25.84
CA ILE A 412 25.50 -25.64 25.16
C ILE A 412 25.67 -24.52 26.17
N PHE A 413 24.82 -24.45 27.21
CA PHE A 413 24.97 -23.45 28.28
C PHE A 413 26.26 -23.63 29.12
N ALA A 414 26.85 -24.82 29.11
CA ALA A 414 28.10 -25.12 29.82
C ALA A 414 29.36 -24.73 29.04
N LYS A 415 29.23 -24.43 27.73
CA LYS A 415 30.28 -23.85 26.90
C LYS A 415 30.18 -22.33 26.94
#